data_AF-A0A486RTS1-F1
#
_entry.id   AF-A0A486RTS1-F1
#
_cell.length_a   1.000
_cell.length_b   1.000
_cell.length_c   1.000
_cell.angle_alpha   90.00
_cell.angle_beta   90.00
_cell.angle_gamma   90.00
#
_symmetry.space_group_name_H-M   'P 1'
#
loop_
_entity.id
_entity.type
_entity.pdbx_description
1 polymer ?
#
loop_
_entity_poly.entity_id
_entity_poly.type
_entity_poly.pdbx_seq_one_letter_code
_entity_poly.pdbx_strand_id
1 'polypeptide(L)' 'MEDETELTEPPFETWFRDVVELVKNSGYSMDIVAYKGEWIDSFSDGLTPENALSKRIVH' A
#
# COMPACT_ATOMS: atom_id res chain seq x y z
N MET A 1 -15.98 31.35 -8.09
CA MET A 1 -15.81 29.95 -8.50
C MET A 1 -15.01 29.35 -7.37
N GLU A 2 -15.71 28.74 -6.42
CA GLU A 2 -15.10 28.14 -5.23
C GLU A 2 -14.53 26.79 -5.64
N ASP A 3 -13.27 26.61 -5.27
CA ASP A 3 -12.33 25.61 -5.72
C ASP A 3 -12.92 24.19 -5.76
N GLU A 4 -12.79 23.56 -6.92
CA GLU A 4 -13.04 22.15 -7.15
C GLU A 4 -12.15 21.37 -6.17
N THR A 5 -12.77 20.61 -5.27
CA THR A 5 -12.07 19.82 -4.26
C THR A 5 -11.11 18.85 -4.95
N GLU A 6 -9.82 19.17 -4.99
CA GLU A 6 -8.76 18.20 -5.23
C GLU A 6 -8.78 17.23 -4.05
N LEU A 7 -9.64 16.20 -4.16
CA LEU A 7 -9.68 15.05 -3.27
C LEU A 7 -8.37 14.29 -3.47
N THR A 8 -7.28 14.83 -2.93
CA THR A 8 -6.00 14.16 -2.91
C THR A 8 -6.20 12.87 -2.14
N GLU A 9 -6.03 11.73 -2.83
CA GLU A 9 -6.09 10.41 -2.20
C GLU A 9 -5.23 10.45 -0.94
N PRO A 10 -5.70 9.92 0.21
CA PRO A 10 -4.93 9.95 1.43
C PRO A 10 -3.61 9.20 1.23
N PRO A 11 -2.54 9.60 1.93
CA PRO A 11 -1.19 9.09 1.68
C PRO A 11 -1.09 7.56 1.83
N PHE A 12 -1.92 6.97 2.68
CA PHE A 12 -2.00 5.52 2.83
C PHE A 12 -2.63 4.82 1.62
N GLU A 13 -3.59 5.45 0.93
CA GLU A 13 -4.23 4.83 -0.24
C GLU A 13 -3.30 4.78 -1.43
N THR A 14 -2.59 5.87 -1.70
CA THR A 14 -1.53 5.88 -2.72
C THR A 14 -0.45 4.85 -2.36
N TRP A 15 0.04 4.88 -1.13
CA TRP A 15 1.07 3.93 -0.66
C TRP A 15 0.61 2.47 -0.76
N PHE A 16 -0.64 2.17 -0.40
CA PHE A 16 -1.17 0.81 -0.47
C PHE A 16 -1.37 0.36 -1.92
N ARG A 17 -1.74 1.28 -2.82
CA ARG A 17 -1.81 1.02 -4.25
C ARG A 17 -0.46 0.60 -4.80
N ASP A 18 0.62 1.29 -4.41
CA ASP A 18 1.99 0.90 -4.77
C ASP A 18 2.32 -0.52 -4.31
N VAL A 19 1.95 -0.90 -3.07
CA VAL A 19 2.11 -2.29 -2.58
C VAL A 19 1.39 -3.29 -3.48
N VAL A 20 0.13 -3.01 -3.84
CA VAL A 20 -0.67 -3.89 -4.71
C VAL A 20 -0.02 -4.03 -6.09
N GLU A 21 0.50 -2.93 -6.66
CA GLU A 21 1.22 -2.96 -7.92
C GLU A 21 2.51 -3.78 -7.82
N LEU A 22 3.26 -3.67 -6.71
CA LEU A 22 4.45 -4.48 -6.48
C LEU A 22 4.13 -5.98 -6.39
N VAL A 23 3.05 -6.37 -5.70
CA VAL A 23 2.59 -7.77 -5.63
C VAL A 23 2.22 -8.28 -7.02
N LYS A 24 1.45 -7.49 -7.77
CA LYS A 24 1.02 -7.84 -9.13
C LYS A 24 2.20 -8.01 -10.10
N ASN A 25 3.21 -7.13 -10.02
CA ASN A 25 4.40 -7.20 -10.87
C ASN A 25 5.36 -8.32 -10.46
N SER A 26 5.41 -8.68 -9.18
CA SER A 26 6.28 -9.75 -8.67
C SER A 26 5.73 -11.16 -8.93
N GLY A 27 4.47 -11.29 -9.36
CA GLY A 27 3.82 -12.58 -9.60
C GLY A 27 3.39 -13.31 -8.32
N TYR A 28 3.34 -12.62 -7.19
CA TYR A 28 2.83 -13.19 -5.94
C TYR A 28 1.30 -13.24 -5.93
N SER A 29 0.73 -14.06 -5.03
CA SER A 29 -0.73 -14.12 -4.90
C SER A 29 -1.28 -12.81 -4.36
N MET A 30 -2.39 -12.34 -4.95
CA MET A 30 -3.10 -11.13 -4.51
C MET A 30 -3.69 -11.27 -3.10
N ASP A 31 -3.77 -12.50 -2.56
CA ASP A 31 -4.18 -12.76 -1.17
C ASP A 31 -3.30 -12.01 -0.14
N ILE A 32 -2.04 -11.74 -0.48
CA ILE A 32 -1.09 -11.00 0.37
C ILE A 32 -1.61 -9.58 0.66
N VAL A 33 -2.35 -8.98 -0.28
CA VAL A 33 -2.92 -7.63 -0.18
C VAL A 33 -4.43 -7.62 0.02
N ALA A 34 -5.05 -8.78 0.32
CA ALA A 34 -6.51 -8.86 0.49
C ALA A 34 -7.01 -8.02 1.67
N TYR A 35 -6.22 -7.91 2.74
CA TYR A 35 -6.58 -7.18 3.96
C TYR A 35 -5.75 -5.92 4.13
N LYS A 36 -6.30 -4.79 3.69
CA LYS A 36 -5.68 -3.45 3.80
C LYS A 36 -5.27 -3.09 5.24
N GLY A 37 -6.04 -3.54 6.25
CA GLY A 37 -5.75 -3.29 7.66
C GLY A 37 -4.39 -3.83 8.14
N GLU A 38 -3.90 -4.92 7.54
CA GLU A 38 -2.61 -5.51 7.92
C GLU A 38 -1.40 -4.71 7.42
N TRP A 39 -1.64 -3.70 6.59
CA TRP A 39 -0.60 -2.82 6.05
C TRP A 39 -0.52 -1.48 6.78
N ILE A 40 -1.51 -1.18 7.64
CA ILE A 40 -1.56 0.06 8.43
C ILE A 40 -0.36 0.17 9.37
N ASP A 41 0.03 -0.94 10.00
CA ASP A 41 1.16 -0.98 10.92
C ASP A 41 2.46 -0.62 10.19
N SER A 42 2.71 -1.26 9.04
CA SER A 42 3.86 -0.96 8.16
C SER A 42 3.89 0.48 7.67
N PHE A 43 2.73 1.04 7.31
CA PHE A 43 2.63 2.44 6.91
C PHE A 43 2.91 3.38 8.10
N SER A 44 2.37 3.06 9.28
CA SER A 44 2.55 3.84 10.50
C SER A 44 3.99 3.79 11.03
N ASP A 45 4.69 2.68 10.80
CA ASP A 45 6.12 2.49 11.07
C ASP A 45 7.01 3.25 10.05
N GLY A 46 6.40 3.84 9.02
CA GLY A 46 7.11 4.62 8.00
C GLY A 46 7.86 3.76 6.97
N LEU A 47 7.48 2.49 6.83
CA LEU A 47 8.08 1.61 5.81
C LEU A 47 7.67 2.04 4.41
N THR A 48 8.58 1.86 3.44
CA THR A 48 8.24 1.96 2.02
C THR A 48 7.39 0.75 1.58
N PRO A 49 6.59 0.86 0.50
CA PRO A 49 5.79 -0.25 -0.02
C PRO A 49 6.62 -1.53 -0.28
N GLU A 50 7.82 -1.36 -0.84
CA GLU A 50 8.76 -2.46 -1.12
C GLU A 50 9.28 -3.14 0.14
N ASN A 51 9.63 -2.36 1.17
CA ASN A 51 10.11 -2.89 2.45
C ASN A 51 8.98 -3.59 3.20
N ALA A 52 7.78 -3.02 3.20
CA ALA A 52 6.60 -3.63 3.82
C ALA A 52 6.26 -4.96 3.14
N LEU A 53 6.31 -5.01 1.81
CA LEU A 53 6.06 -6.23 1.06
C LEU A 53 7.14 -7.29 1.34
N SER A 54 8.42 -6.90 1.34
CA SER A 54 9.54 -7.80 1.66
C SER A 54 9.43 -8.36 3.07
N LYS A 55 9.08 -7.52 4.06
CA LYS A 55 8.85 -7.93 5.46
C LYS A 55 7.74 -8.98 5.57
N ARG A 56 6.74 -8.91 4.70
CA ARG A 56 5.58 -9.80 4.70
C ARG A 56 5.77 -11.11 3.95
N ILE A 57 6.65 -11.16 2.95
CA ILE A 57 6.95 -12.38 2.19
C ILE A 57 8.01 -13.25 2.90
N VAL A 58 8.94 -12.61 3.61
CA VAL A 58 10.06 -13.30 4.29
C VAL A 58 9.65 -13.92 5.63
N HIS A 59 8.44 -13.61 6.12
CA HIS A 59 7.86 -14.15 7.36
C HIS A 59 6.75 -15.14 7.05
#